data_AF-A0A370ESG2-F1
#
_entry.id   AF-A0A370ESG2-F1
#
_cell.length_a   1.000
_cell.length_b   1.000
_cell.length_c   1.000
_cell.angle_alpha   90.00
_cell.angle_beta   90.00
_cell.angle_gamma   90.00
#
_symmetry.space_group_name_H-M   'P 1'
#
loop_
_entity.id
_entity.type
_entity.pdbx_description
1 polymer ?
#
loop_
_entity_poly.entity_id
_entity_poly.type
_entity_poly.pdbx_seq_one_letter_code
_entity_poly.pdbx_strand_id
1 'polypeptide(L)'
;MSRITFFKNFKEDDINKFHTSTIILKLKTKENDFTRIHYDYTDEFDFLYDRFNNITYALGKTIRLAEIINYELSTAIFIYTKNKYNIDSLCSLSKECERIFAEDKTFKGFSFAKFAFLLSAILKIDADFYKIEELNTREKRKLFTKTLNYFIEERNYFAHGHLELIGEKPDAYLKVVHQNKDYYIKLSQKLLNEYLKTFKFLLKIIYNINIVSSNIPF
;
A
#
# COMPACT_ATOMS: atom_id res chain seq x y z
N MET A 1 19.62 -0.67 14.55
CA MET A 1 20.91 -1.20 14.06
C MET A 1 20.62 -2.10 12.88
N SER A 2 20.93 -1.66 11.67
CA SER A 2 20.76 -2.45 10.44
C SER A 2 22.02 -3.29 10.24
N ARG A 3 21.90 -4.62 10.26
CA ARG A 3 23.01 -5.54 9.94
C ARG A 3 22.95 -5.86 8.45
N ILE A 4 23.93 -5.41 7.69
CA ILE A 4 24.13 -5.86 6.30
C ILE A 4 24.99 -7.13 6.39
N THR A 5 24.48 -8.25 5.90
CA THR A 5 25.19 -9.53 5.90
C THR A 5 25.47 -9.93 4.45
N PHE A 6 26.74 -10.13 4.12
CA PHE A 6 27.16 -10.62 2.80
C PHE A 6 27.54 -12.10 2.93
N PHE A 7 27.02 -12.94 2.04
CA PHE A 7 27.29 -14.37 2.02
C PHE A 7 27.96 -14.79 0.71
N LYS A 8 28.80 -15.83 0.75
CA LYS A 8 29.40 -16.50 -0.42
C LYS A 8 29.02 -17.98 -0.40
N ASN A 9 28.77 -18.56 -1.59
CA ASN A 9 28.34 -19.94 -1.87
C ASN A 9 26.88 -20.26 -1.60
N PHE A 10 25.98 -19.50 -2.22
CA PHE A 10 24.57 -19.87 -2.30
C PHE A 10 24.37 -20.77 -3.51
N LYS A 11 23.81 -21.98 -3.31
CA LYS A 11 23.16 -22.68 -4.41
C LYS A 11 21.89 -21.88 -4.76
N GLU A 12 21.41 -22.01 -5.99
CA GLU A 12 20.25 -21.26 -6.50
C GLU A 12 19.02 -21.34 -5.55
N ASP A 13 18.87 -22.47 -4.84
CA ASP A 13 17.83 -22.71 -3.83
C ASP A 13 17.98 -21.93 -2.51
N ASP A 14 19.17 -21.42 -2.20
CA ASP A 14 19.41 -20.71 -0.94
C ASP A 14 19.03 -19.22 -1.07
N ILE A 15 19.02 -18.64 -2.27
CA ILE A 15 18.68 -17.21 -2.51
C ILE A 15 17.23 -16.93 -2.11
N ASN A 16 16.36 -17.93 -2.27
CA ASN A 16 14.96 -17.89 -1.87
C ASN A 16 14.75 -17.86 -0.33
N LYS A 17 15.80 -18.01 0.48
CA LYS A 17 15.72 -17.99 1.96
C LYS A 17 16.02 -16.62 2.58
N PHE A 18 16.53 -15.64 1.84
CA PHE A 18 16.95 -14.35 2.41
C PHE A 18 16.11 -13.18 1.92
N HIS A 19 15.24 -12.68 2.80
CA HIS A 19 14.50 -11.42 2.64
C HIS A 19 15.39 -10.19 2.91
N THR A 20 16.46 -9.98 2.13
CA THR A 20 17.31 -8.78 2.24
C THR A 20 17.37 -8.04 0.92
N SER A 21 16.97 -6.76 0.92
CA SER A 21 17.00 -5.82 -0.21
C SER A 21 18.35 -5.89 -0.94
N THR A 22 18.32 -6.20 -2.24
CA THR A 22 19.54 -6.48 -3.02
C THR A 22 20.02 -5.22 -3.74
N ILE A 23 21.24 -4.77 -3.43
CA ILE A 23 21.96 -3.79 -4.25
C ILE A 23 22.85 -4.58 -5.22
N ILE A 24 22.63 -4.47 -6.53
CA ILE A 24 23.45 -5.13 -7.55
C ILE A 24 24.48 -4.12 -8.07
N LEU A 25 25.71 -4.22 -7.57
CA LEU A 25 26.85 -3.47 -8.11
C LEU A 25 27.59 -4.33 -9.13
N LYS A 26 27.73 -3.83 -10.36
CA LYS A 26 28.51 -4.50 -11.42
C LYS A 26 29.98 -4.12 -11.24
N LEU A 27 30.68 -4.83 -10.36
CA LEU A 27 32.09 -4.57 -10.08
C LEU A 27 32.98 -5.18 -11.18
N LYS A 28 33.99 -4.42 -11.66
CA LYS A 28 35.10 -4.98 -12.44
C LYS A 28 35.98 -5.79 -11.48
N THR A 29 35.78 -7.10 -11.40
CA THR A 29 36.60 -7.98 -10.57
C THR A 29 38.00 -8.11 -11.18
N LYS A 30 39.04 -7.70 -10.46
CA LYS A 30 40.36 -8.32 -10.60
C LYS A 30 40.30 -9.68 -9.87
N GLU A 31 40.83 -10.69 -10.53
CA GLU A 31 40.81 -12.08 -10.06
C GLU A 31 41.40 -12.21 -8.65
N ASN A 32 40.74 -13.05 -7.86
CA ASN A 32 41.29 -13.72 -6.67
C ASN A 32 41.95 -12.81 -5.63
N ASP A 33 41.15 -12.20 -4.76
CA ASP A 33 41.50 -12.26 -3.34
C ASP A 33 40.28 -12.11 -2.44
N PHE A 34 40.28 -12.81 -1.31
CA PHE A 34 39.27 -12.71 -0.24
C PHE A 34 39.49 -11.44 0.61
N THR A 35 40.02 -10.38 0.03
CA THR A 35 40.06 -9.10 0.70
C THR A 35 38.63 -8.59 0.80
N ARG A 36 38.19 -8.32 2.03
CA ARG A 36 37.20 -7.27 2.29
C ARG A 36 37.49 -6.18 1.26
N ILE A 37 36.52 -5.87 0.41
CA ILE A 37 36.64 -4.74 -0.49
C ILE A 37 36.83 -3.55 0.46
N HIS A 38 38.08 -3.14 0.61
CA HIS A 38 38.41 -1.88 1.24
C HIS A 38 37.92 -0.88 0.20
N TYR A 39 36.75 -0.30 0.47
CA TYR A 39 36.25 0.78 -0.35
C TYR A 39 37.21 1.96 -0.14
N ASP A 40 38.10 2.17 -1.11
CA ASP A 40 38.91 3.39 -1.21
C ASP A 40 38.11 4.57 -1.80
N TYR A 41 36.77 4.47 -1.81
CA TYR A 41 35.85 5.52 -2.24
C TYR A 41 34.73 5.67 -1.21
N THR A 42 34.96 6.53 -0.22
CA THR A 42 33.99 6.86 0.84
C THR A 42 32.73 7.51 0.28
N ASP A 43 32.86 8.35 -0.75
CA ASP A 43 31.77 9.22 -1.19
C ASP A 43 30.67 8.50 -1.98
N GLU A 44 31.00 7.46 -2.76
CA GLU A 44 30.03 6.73 -3.58
C GLU A 44 29.17 5.76 -2.75
N PHE A 45 29.78 5.09 -1.75
CA PHE A 45 29.05 4.24 -0.82
C PHE A 45 28.12 5.07 0.07
N ASP A 46 28.61 6.19 0.61
CA ASP A 46 27.80 7.10 1.42
C ASP A 46 26.64 7.66 0.60
N PHE A 47 26.86 8.03 -0.66
CA PHE A 47 25.80 8.46 -1.59
C PHE A 47 24.75 7.36 -1.82
N LEU A 48 25.16 6.12 -2.07
CA LEU A 48 24.24 4.99 -2.28
C LEU A 48 23.45 4.66 -1.00
N TYR A 49 24.11 4.70 0.15
CA TYR A 49 23.50 4.47 1.45
C TYR A 49 22.46 5.53 1.79
N ASP A 50 22.81 6.81 1.62
CA ASP A 50 21.89 7.93 1.86
C ASP A 50 20.70 7.87 0.91
N ARG A 51 20.94 7.57 -0.38
CA ARG A 51 19.88 7.40 -1.37
C ARG A 51 18.96 6.24 -0.99
N PHE A 52 19.50 5.09 -0.61
CA PHE A 52 18.72 3.93 -0.18
C PHE A 52 17.86 4.25 1.06
N ASN A 53 18.44 4.92 2.06
CA ASN A 53 17.74 5.32 3.28
C ASN A 53 16.63 6.32 3.00
N ASN A 54 16.90 7.34 2.19
CA ASN A 54 15.90 8.34 1.80
C ASN A 54 14.71 7.70 1.11
N ILE A 55 14.95 6.73 0.21
CA ILE A 55 13.90 6.02 -0.52
C ILE A 55 13.11 5.10 0.41
N THR A 56 13.79 4.33 1.25
CA THR A 56 13.15 3.43 2.23
C THR A 56 12.29 4.23 3.20
N TYR A 57 12.79 5.38 3.67
CA TYR A 57 12.05 6.28 4.54
C TYR A 57 10.83 6.89 3.83
N ALA A 58 10.95 7.30 2.56
CA ALA A 58 9.83 7.77 1.77
C ALA A 58 8.75 6.68 1.57
N LEU A 59 9.15 5.44 1.27
CA LEU A 59 8.23 4.29 1.19
C LEU A 59 7.54 4.02 2.53
N GLY A 60 8.29 4.09 3.64
CA GLY A 60 7.70 3.98 4.98
C GLY A 60 6.60 5.03 5.22
N LYS A 61 6.80 6.26 4.73
CA LYS A 61 5.78 7.32 4.80
C LYS A 61 4.56 7.00 3.92
N THR A 62 4.72 6.47 2.70
CA THR A 62 3.57 6.13 1.84
C THR A 62 2.72 5.01 2.44
N ILE A 63 3.34 4.03 3.09
CA ILE A 63 2.64 3.00 3.86
C ILE A 63 1.86 3.63 5.02
N ARG A 64 2.47 4.57 5.75
CA ARG A 64 1.78 5.25 6.86
C ARG A 64 0.56 6.04 6.40
N LEU A 65 0.60 6.67 5.23
CA LEU A 65 -0.57 7.35 4.64
C LEU A 65 -1.71 6.37 4.38
N ALA A 66 -1.41 5.16 3.92
CA ALA A 66 -2.44 4.15 3.71
C ALA A 66 -3.03 3.61 5.03
N GLU A 67 -2.23 3.50 6.09
CA GLU A 67 -2.76 3.16 7.41
C GLU A 67 -3.73 4.22 7.94
N ILE A 68 -3.49 5.51 7.64
CA ILE A 68 -4.44 6.57 7.97
C ILE A 68 -5.75 6.34 7.21
N ILE A 69 -5.71 6.08 5.90
CA ILE A 69 -6.93 5.77 5.12
C ILE A 69 -7.66 4.55 5.68
N ASN A 70 -6.95 3.48 6.00
CA ASN A 70 -7.54 2.26 6.57
C ASN A 70 -8.21 2.55 7.93
N TYR A 71 -7.54 3.31 8.79
CA TYR A 71 -8.09 3.72 10.08
C TYR A 71 -9.37 4.55 9.91
N GLU A 72 -9.35 5.60 9.09
CA GLU A 72 -10.50 6.46 8.85
C GLU A 72 -11.66 5.70 8.20
N LEU A 73 -11.36 4.83 7.24
CA LEU A 73 -12.33 3.98 6.56
C LEU A 73 -13.02 3.03 7.53
N SER A 74 -12.23 2.29 8.33
CA SER A 74 -12.77 1.35 9.30
C SER A 74 -13.63 2.08 10.33
N THR A 75 -13.17 3.23 10.83
CA THR A 75 -13.90 4.10 11.76
C THR A 75 -15.25 4.53 11.19
N ALA A 76 -15.29 4.97 9.93
CA ALA A 76 -16.52 5.36 9.25
C ALA A 76 -17.53 4.21 9.20
N ILE A 77 -17.06 3.02 8.83
CA ILE A 77 -17.90 1.82 8.77
C ILE A 77 -18.40 1.43 10.18
N PHE A 78 -17.54 1.48 11.20
CA PHE A 78 -17.94 1.18 12.58
C PHE A 78 -19.00 2.15 13.09
N ILE A 79 -18.82 3.45 12.88
CA ILE A 79 -19.79 4.48 13.28
C ILE A 79 -21.11 4.28 12.53
N TYR A 80 -21.04 4.07 11.22
CA TYR A 80 -22.22 3.82 10.39
C TYR A 80 -23.01 2.61 10.88
N THR A 81 -22.32 1.50 11.15
CA THR A 81 -22.98 0.26 11.60
C THR A 81 -23.55 0.35 12.99
N LYS A 82 -22.96 1.18 13.85
CA LYS A 82 -23.51 1.49 15.17
C LYS A 82 -24.75 2.37 15.11
N ASN A 83 -24.77 3.35 14.20
CA ASN A 83 -25.79 4.40 14.18
C ASN A 83 -27.00 4.09 13.29
N LYS A 84 -26.83 3.30 12.22
CA LYS A 84 -27.86 3.14 11.19
C LYS A 84 -28.25 1.69 10.92
N TYR A 85 -27.30 0.85 10.50
CA TYR A 85 -27.56 -0.57 10.22
C TYR A 85 -26.50 -1.45 10.86
N ASN A 86 -26.89 -2.27 11.83
CA ASN A 86 -26.01 -3.28 12.39
C ASN A 86 -25.60 -4.33 11.31
N ILE A 87 -24.65 -5.20 11.65
CA ILE A 87 -24.07 -6.18 10.71
C ILE A 87 -25.17 -7.09 10.11
N ASP A 88 -26.10 -7.59 10.94
CA ASP A 88 -27.20 -8.44 10.48
C ASP A 88 -28.10 -7.74 9.46
N SER A 89 -28.49 -6.49 9.77
CA SER A 89 -29.27 -5.66 8.86
C SER A 89 -28.53 -5.43 7.55
N LEU A 90 -27.23 -5.13 7.58
CA LEU A 90 -26.44 -4.98 6.35
C LEU A 90 -26.38 -6.25 5.50
N CYS A 91 -26.20 -7.41 6.13
CA CYS A 91 -26.20 -8.69 5.42
C CYS A 91 -27.56 -8.98 4.79
N SER A 92 -28.66 -8.63 5.47
CA SER A 92 -30.02 -8.79 4.94
C SER A 92 -30.30 -7.87 3.73
N LEU A 93 -29.71 -6.67 3.71
CA LEU A 93 -29.90 -5.67 2.66
C LEU A 93 -29.01 -5.94 1.42
N SER A 94 -27.92 -6.69 1.58
CA SER A 94 -26.97 -6.95 0.52
C SER A 94 -26.25 -8.28 0.65
N LYS A 95 -26.41 -9.12 -0.38
CA LYS A 95 -25.64 -10.35 -0.58
C LYS A 95 -24.13 -10.12 -0.62
N GLU A 96 -23.68 -8.92 -1.02
CA GLU A 96 -22.27 -8.58 -1.02
C GLU A 96 -21.74 -8.41 0.42
N CYS A 97 -22.53 -7.79 1.30
CA CYS A 97 -22.22 -7.68 2.73
C CYS A 97 -22.19 -9.07 3.40
N GLU A 98 -23.21 -9.89 3.13
CA GLU A 98 -23.30 -11.27 3.62
C GLU A 98 -22.04 -12.07 3.25
N ARG A 99 -21.61 -12.00 1.98
CA ARG A 99 -20.38 -12.67 1.52
C ARG A 99 -19.11 -12.14 2.20
N ILE A 100 -19.04 -10.85 2.50
CA ILE A 100 -17.85 -10.24 3.13
C ILE A 100 -17.71 -10.67 4.60
N PHE A 101 -18.81 -10.71 5.34
CA PHE A 101 -18.83 -11.14 6.73
C PHE A 101 -18.78 -12.66 6.90
N ALA A 102 -19.24 -13.42 5.91
CA ALA A 102 -19.39 -14.86 5.97
C ALA A 102 -20.15 -15.28 7.26
N GLU A 103 -19.78 -16.40 7.89
CA GLU A 103 -20.48 -16.95 9.05
C GLU A 103 -20.21 -16.16 10.35
N ASP A 104 -19.04 -15.55 10.51
CA ASP A 104 -18.59 -15.01 11.81
C ASP A 104 -19.15 -13.61 12.16
N LYS A 105 -19.91 -12.96 11.25
CA LYS A 105 -20.62 -11.67 11.44
C LYS A 105 -19.90 -10.66 12.35
N THR A 106 -18.59 -10.49 12.12
CA THR A 106 -17.71 -9.66 12.95
C THR A 106 -16.71 -8.91 12.09
N PHE A 107 -16.22 -7.78 12.58
CA PHE A 107 -15.12 -7.03 11.97
C PHE A 107 -13.74 -7.60 12.33
N LYS A 108 -13.65 -8.53 13.29
CA LYS A 108 -12.38 -9.10 13.74
C LYS A 108 -11.66 -9.74 12.55
N GLY A 109 -10.40 -9.33 12.33
CA GLY A 109 -9.57 -9.86 11.23
C GLY A 109 -9.90 -9.28 9.85
N PHE A 110 -10.70 -8.21 9.76
CA PHE A 110 -10.88 -7.50 8.50
C PHE A 110 -9.57 -6.89 8.02
N SER A 111 -9.19 -7.21 6.78
CA SER A 111 -8.11 -6.53 6.08
C SER A 111 -8.59 -5.20 5.51
N PHE A 112 -7.64 -4.34 5.13
CA PHE A 112 -7.95 -3.07 4.45
C PHE A 112 -8.82 -3.28 3.20
N ALA A 113 -8.54 -4.32 2.41
CA ALA A 113 -9.35 -4.69 1.26
C ALA A 113 -10.79 -5.09 1.65
N LYS A 114 -10.99 -5.84 2.75
CA LYS A 114 -12.33 -6.18 3.23
C LYS A 114 -13.12 -4.93 3.64
N PHE A 115 -12.49 -3.97 4.33
CA PHE A 115 -13.14 -2.70 4.64
C PHE A 115 -13.50 -1.91 3.37
N ALA A 116 -12.64 -1.88 2.35
CA ALA A 116 -12.92 -1.20 1.10
C ALA A 116 -14.10 -1.83 0.34
N PHE A 117 -14.17 -3.16 0.29
CA PHE A 117 -15.31 -3.88 -0.30
C PHE A 117 -16.61 -3.62 0.47
N LEU A 118 -16.55 -3.62 1.81
CA LEU A 118 -17.72 -3.35 2.63
C LEU A 118 -18.22 -1.93 2.43
N LEU A 119 -17.34 -0.93 2.39
CA LEU A 119 -17.75 0.44 2.08
C LEU A 119 -18.39 0.53 0.70
N SER A 120 -17.82 -0.12 -0.32
CA SER A 120 -18.41 -0.14 -1.66
C SER A 120 -19.84 -0.72 -1.66
N ALA A 121 -20.09 -1.76 -0.87
CA ALA A 121 -21.43 -2.33 -0.70
C ALA A 121 -22.38 -1.34 0.01
N ILE A 122 -21.94 -0.73 1.11
CA ILE A 122 -22.71 0.29 1.86
C ILE A 122 -23.11 1.46 0.95
N LEU A 123 -22.17 1.99 0.15
CA LEU A 123 -22.40 3.09 -0.78
C LEU A 123 -23.38 2.77 -1.92
N LYS A 124 -23.72 1.49 -2.16
CA LYS A 124 -24.76 1.09 -3.13
C LYS A 124 -26.15 1.05 -2.50
N ILE A 125 -26.22 0.74 -1.21
CA ILE A 125 -27.46 0.50 -0.48
C ILE A 125 -28.03 1.82 0.03
N ASP A 126 -27.16 2.71 0.49
CA ASP A 126 -27.58 3.87 1.26
C ASP A 126 -27.45 5.19 0.47
N ALA A 127 -28.61 5.78 0.18
CA ALA A 127 -28.71 7.02 -0.57
C ALA A 127 -28.24 8.26 0.20
N ASP A 128 -28.06 8.19 1.52
CA ASP A 128 -27.57 9.35 2.28
C ASP A 128 -26.17 9.79 1.85
N PHE A 129 -25.34 8.84 1.41
CA PHE A 129 -24.02 9.16 0.87
C PHE A 129 -24.08 9.87 -0.48
N TYR A 130 -25.24 9.92 -1.14
CA TYR A 130 -25.40 10.64 -2.42
C TYR A 130 -25.43 12.15 -2.23
N LYS A 131 -25.50 12.63 -0.99
CA LYS A 131 -25.30 14.05 -0.64
C LYS A 131 -23.84 14.49 -0.80
N ILE A 132 -22.89 13.54 -0.77
CA ILE A 132 -21.47 13.80 -1.02
C ILE A 132 -21.27 13.98 -2.52
N GLU A 133 -20.75 15.13 -2.94
CA GLU A 133 -20.60 15.47 -4.36
C GLU A 133 -19.79 14.42 -5.11
N GLU A 134 -18.74 13.88 -4.50
CA GLU A 134 -17.88 12.85 -5.08
C GLU A 134 -18.50 11.44 -5.11
N LEU A 135 -19.72 11.26 -4.59
CA LEU A 135 -20.44 9.99 -4.52
C LEU A 135 -21.90 10.08 -5.02
N ASN A 136 -22.33 11.26 -5.49
CA ASN A 136 -23.72 11.51 -5.84
C ASN A 136 -24.23 10.74 -7.07
N THR A 137 -23.34 10.33 -7.97
CA THR A 137 -23.68 9.49 -9.13
C THR A 137 -23.05 8.10 -9.03
N ARG A 138 -23.64 7.13 -9.76
CA ARG A 138 -23.12 5.76 -9.84
C ARG A 138 -21.69 5.72 -10.37
N GLU A 139 -21.40 6.55 -11.36
CA GLU A 139 -20.10 6.67 -12.03
C GLU A 139 -19.04 7.16 -11.04
N LYS A 140 -19.39 8.18 -10.24
CA LYS A 140 -18.50 8.71 -9.20
C LYS A 140 -18.24 7.71 -8.08
N ARG A 141 -19.25 6.95 -7.63
CA ARG A 141 -19.06 5.86 -6.65
C ARG A 141 -18.16 4.74 -7.19
N LYS A 142 -18.32 4.38 -8.47
CA LYS A 142 -17.44 3.44 -9.15
C LYS A 142 -16.00 3.96 -9.23
N LEU A 143 -15.82 5.23 -9.59
CA LEU A 143 -14.51 5.87 -9.63
C LEU A 143 -13.85 5.85 -8.25
N PHE A 144 -14.56 6.27 -7.20
CA PHE A 144 -14.06 6.22 -5.83
C PHE A 144 -13.64 4.81 -5.42
N THR A 145 -14.50 3.80 -5.64
CA THR A 145 -14.20 2.40 -5.31
C THR A 145 -12.95 1.91 -6.06
N LYS A 146 -12.85 2.23 -7.36
CA LYS A 146 -11.72 1.84 -8.20
C LYS A 146 -10.42 2.50 -7.71
N THR A 147 -10.46 3.80 -7.42
CA THR A 147 -9.32 4.55 -6.90
C THR A 147 -8.87 4.03 -5.55
N LEU A 148 -9.80 3.70 -4.64
CA LEU A 148 -9.47 3.11 -3.34
C LEU A 148 -8.79 1.74 -3.50
N ASN A 149 -9.30 0.89 -4.40
CA ASN A 149 -8.68 -0.42 -4.67
C ASN A 149 -7.27 -0.29 -5.25
N TYR A 150 -7.05 0.61 -6.21
CA TYR A 150 -5.71 0.87 -6.73
C TYR A 150 -4.77 1.40 -5.67
N PHE A 151 -5.24 2.31 -4.81
CA PHE A 151 -4.44 2.83 -3.71
C PHE A 151 -4.00 1.73 -2.73
N ILE A 152 -4.89 0.77 -2.42
CA ILE A 152 -4.56 -0.41 -1.59
C ILE A 152 -3.54 -1.31 -2.29
N GLU A 153 -3.70 -1.52 -3.59
CA GLU A 153 -2.78 -2.31 -4.42
C GLU A 153 -1.38 -1.68 -4.46
N GLU A 154 -1.28 -0.37 -4.73
CA GLU A 154 -0.03 0.39 -4.70
C GLU A 154 0.65 0.31 -3.33
N ARG A 155 -0.12 0.45 -2.25
CA ARG A 155 0.39 0.25 -0.90
C ARG A 155 0.98 -1.14 -0.70
N ASN A 156 0.34 -2.19 -1.22
CA ASN A 156 0.87 -3.55 -1.12
C ASN A 156 2.18 -3.69 -1.89
N TYR A 157 2.30 -3.05 -3.06
CA TYR A 157 3.56 -2.96 -3.78
C TYR A 157 4.65 -2.24 -2.98
N PHE A 158 4.32 -1.13 -2.33
CA PHE A 158 5.28 -0.40 -1.50
C PHE A 158 5.67 -1.14 -0.22
N ALA A 159 4.77 -1.94 0.35
CA ALA A 159 5.01 -2.69 1.59
C ALA A 159 5.74 -4.02 1.38
N HIS A 160 5.51 -4.68 0.24
CA HIS A 160 6.01 -6.04 -0.02
C HIS A 160 6.96 -6.14 -1.21
N GLY A 161 7.10 -5.06 -1.98
CA GLY A 161 8.04 -5.00 -3.10
C GLY A 161 9.49 -5.03 -2.63
N HIS A 162 10.33 -5.67 -3.43
CA HIS A 162 11.76 -5.72 -3.21
C HIS A 162 12.43 -4.50 -3.83
N LEU A 163 13.05 -3.66 -2.99
CA LEU A 163 13.74 -2.46 -3.45
C LEU A 163 15.08 -2.81 -4.10
N GLU A 164 15.24 -2.42 -5.35
CA GLU A 164 16.45 -2.58 -6.15
C GLU A 164 16.94 -1.21 -6.64
N LEU A 165 18.25 -1.01 -6.61
CA LEU A 165 18.91 0.14 -7.23
C LEU A 165 19.60 -0.34 -8.50
N ILE A 166 19.17 0.15 -9.67
CA ILE A 166 19.57 -0.38 -10.98
C ILE A 166 20.21 0.74 -11.82
N GLY A 167 21.33 0.43 -12.47
CA GLY A 167 22.00 1.29 -13.46
C GLY A 167 23.17 2.11 -12.91
N GLU A 168 23.89 2.79 -13.82
CA GLU A 168 25.05 3.65 -13.49
C GLU A 168 24.66 4.89 -12.69
N LYS A 169 23.43 5.37 -12.90
CA LYS A 169 22.75 6.28 -11.97
C LYS A 169 21.72 5.41 -11.24
N PRO A 170 21.92 5.08 -9.96
CA PRO A 170 21.18 4.03 -9.24
C PRO A 170 19.71 4.42 -9.07
N ASP A 171 18.92 4.24 -10.13
CA ASP A 171 17.50 4.49 -10.14
C ASP A 171 16.81 3.41 -9.32
N ALA A 172 15.84 3.82 -8.52
CA ALA A 172 15.16 2.91 -7.62
C ALA A 172 13.95 2.28 -8.28
N TYR A 173 13.87 0.96 -8.13
CA TYR A 173 12.78 0.15 -8.62
C TYR A 173 12.24 -0.72 -7.48
N LEU A 174 10.94 -0.92 -7.44
CA LEU A 174 10.33 -1.99 -6.66
C LEU A 174 10.05 -3.16 -7.59
N LYS A 175 10.71 -4.28 -7.34
CA LYS A 175 10.36 -5.56 -7.92
C LYS A 175 9.16 -6.14 -7.18
N VAL A 176 8.07 -6.41 -7.89
CA VAL A 176 6.85 -6.99 -7.34
C VAL A 176 6.43 -8.20 -8.17
N VAL A 177 5.88 -9.22 -7.51
CA VAL A 177 5.29 -10.38 -8.18
C VAL A 177 3.80 -10.14 -8.32
N HIS A 178 3.31 -10.09 -9.56
CA HIS A 178 1.89 -9.99 -9.86
C HIS A 178 1.53 -11.06 -10.88
N GLN A 179 0.49 -11.86 -10.63
CA GLN A 179 0.07 -12.97 -11.53
C GLN A 179 1.24 -13.89 -11.96
N ASN A 180 2.09 -14.28 -11.00
CA ASN A 180 3.30 -15.11 -11.22
C ASN A 180 4.32 -14.51 -12.21
N LYS A 181 4.31 -13.18 -12.40
CA LYS A 181 5.29 -12.47 -13.21
C LYS A 181 5.95 -11.35 -12.40
N ASP A 182 7.23 -11.15 -12.66
CA ASP A 182 8.01 -10.05 -12.09
C ASP A 182 7.69 -8.75 -12.83
N TYR A 183 7.37 -7.71 -12.09
CA TYR A 183 7.21 -6.34 -12.57
C TYR A 183 8.16 -5.42 -11.82
N TYR A 184 8.69 -4.42 -12.51
CA TYR A 184 9.58 -3.41 -11.94
C TYR A 184 8.91 -2.04 -11.99
N ILE A 185 8.61 -1.49 -10.82
CA ILE A 185 7.98 -0.19 -10.67
C ILE A 185 9.06 0.84 -10.37
N LYS A 186 9.31 1.78 -11.30
CA LYS A 186 10.26 2.87 -11.06
C LYS A 186 9.74 3.81 -9.99
N LEU A 187 10.46 3.94 -8.88
CA LEU A 187 10.19 4.90 -7.82
C LEU A 187 10.64 6.29 -8.27
N SER A 188 9.69 7.07 -8.77
CA SER A 188 9.90 8.44 -9.20
C SER A 188 9.18 9.42 -8.30
N GLN A 189 9.68 10.67 -8.25
CA GLN A 189 8.98 11.76 -7.56
C GLN A 189 7.55 11.94 -8.11
N LYS A 190 7.35 11.73 -9.41
CA LYS A 190 6.03 11.80 -10.05
C LYS A 190 5.07 10.76 -9.45
N LEU A 191 5.50 9.50 -9.34
CA LEU A 191 4.71 8.42 -8.73
C LEU A 191 4.33 8.76 -7.29
N LEU A 192 5.29 9.22 -6.48
CA LEU A 192 5.03 9.59 -5.08
C LEU A 192 4.06 10.78 -4.96
N ASN A 193 4.18 11.77 -5.85
CA ASN A 193 3.27 12.92 -5.89
C ASN A 193 1.85 12.51 -6.31
N GLU A 194 1.71 11.58 -7.27
CA GLU A 194 0.42 11.02 -7.68
C GLU A 194 -0.22 10.23 -6.53
N TYR A 195 0.55 9.39 -5.84
CA TYR A 195 0.07 8.67 -4.66
C TYR A 195 -0.41 9.64 -3.55
N LEU A 196 0.32 10.73 -3.31
CA LEU A 196 -0.10 11.76 -2.34
C LEU A 196 -1.38 12.48 -2.75
N LYS A 197 -1.57 12.75 -4.05
CA LYS A 197 -2.83 13.33 -4.57
C LYS A 197 -3.99 12.36 -4.37
N THR A 198 -3.79 11.08 -4.67
CA THR A 198 -4.77 10.02 -4.43
C THR A 198 -5.13 9.91 -2.95
N PHE A 199 -4.12 9.93 -2.06
CA PHE A 199 -4.34 9.95 -0.61
C PHE A 199 -5.24 11.12 -0.20
N LYS A 200 -4.92 12.36 -0.61
CA LYS A 200 -5.71 13.55 -0.26
C LYS A 200 -7.16 13.45 -0.77
N PHE A 201 -7.32 12.97 -2.00
CA PHE A 201 -8.63 12.74 -2.60
C PHE A 201 -9.47 11.73 -1.81
N LEU A 202 -8.89 10.56 -1.49
CA LEU A 202 -9.57 9.52 -0.72
C LEU A 202 -9.90 9.97 0.69
N LEU A 203 -8.95 10.63 1.37
CA LEU A 203 -9.14 11.11 2.74
C LEU A 203 -10.29 12.09 2.84
N LYS A 204 -10.39 13.05 1.90
CA LYS A 204 -11.49 14.02 1.85
C LYS A 204 -12.85 13.31 1.78
N ILE A 205 -12.99 12.33 0.90
CA ILE A 205 -14.24 11.60 0.70
C ILE A 205 -14.58 10.76 1.94
N ILE A 206 -13.60 10.05 2.51
CA ILE A 206 -13.81 9.24 3.71
C ILE A 206 -14.19 10.11 4.92
N TYR A 207 -13.61 11.29 5.04
CA TYR A 207 -14.01 12.26 6.06
C TYR A 207 -15.47 12.69 5.90
N ASN A 208 -15.92 12.98 4.67
CA ASN A 208 -17.32 13.27 4.40
C ASN A 208 -18.24 12.07 4.70
N ILE A 209 -17.80 10.84 4.41
CA ILE A 209 -18.52 9.61 4.79
C ILE A 209 -18.64 9.51 6.32
N ASN A 210 -17.58 9.84 7.07
CA ASN A 210 -17.59 9.89 8.54
C ASN A 210 -18.63 10.89 9.08
N ILE A 211 -18.73 12.08 8.47
CA ILE A 211 -19.75 13.09 8.82
C ILE A 211 -21.16 12.52 8.64
N VAL A 212 -21.48 11.95 7.47
CA VAL A 212 -22.78 11.32 7.21
C VAL A 212 -23.07 10.19 8.19
N SER A 213 -22.10 9.31 8.41
CA SER A 213 -22.23 8.16 9.28
C SER A 213 -22.48 8.56 10.74
N SER A 214 -21.97 9.71 11.14
CA SER A 214 -22.16 10.30 12.47
C SER A 214 -23.48 11.07 12.61
N ASN A 215 -24.29 11.18 11.54
CA ASN A 215 -25.44 12.08 11.45
C ASN A 215 -25.09 13.54 11.76
N ILE A 216 -23.86 13.96 11.48
CA ILE A 216 -23.44 15.35 11.63
C ILE A 216 -23.93 16.11 10.38
N PRO A 217 -24.58 17.28 10.52
CA PRO A 217 -24.98 18.08 9.37
C PRO A 217 -23.77 18.48 8.52
N PHE A 218 -23.92 18.47 7.20
CA PHE A 218 -22.92 18.96 6.25
C PHE A 218 -22.82 20.48 6.24
#